data_AF-A0A7M3Z1T6-F1
#
_entry.id   AF-A0A7M3Z1T6-F1
#
_cell.length_a   1.000
_cell.length_b   1.000
_cell.length_c   1.000
_cell.angle_alpha   90.00
_cell.angle_beta   90.00
_cell.angle_gamma   90.00
#
_symmetry.space_group_name_H-M   'P 1'
#
loop_
_entity.id
_entity.type
_entity.pdbx_description
1 polymer ?
#
loop_
_entity_poly.entity_id
_entity_poly.type
_entity_poly.pdbx_seq_one_letter_code
_entity_poly.pdbx_strand_id
1 'polypeptide(L)'
;MPMHDASNRTRAVLIGLLLVCLLLPLPATAELSTEEQLAEQGLTLLALRNDTIDTNQDGDIDAVRVVVVLNSTAASNDLIVKLRGLHKEREVLETQEISFQGQTNITLVYDAWSKGEHVLRLDFLDENGDFIASYPLPTFMLTPSLDVPRVAIKLNAGNGLQTGETCEIVREFSDETGPRYGETGVRTFTGAPFSVLDTHGVLDCSSWPAGAYELKETYRNGLGQTAESTLNFTINNRPAPDFSLSVSGHQNATDTPCMVRMLLEDGRSDADLDKIWSVRGQRIDGANGSTFDCSTLPAGAHLITLEVVTEKMISSIEGVNLIRLPAADLSANESANLPSSSLGMDTPTESVGWLSIGVLAFFVSIVVFVVLVRNKEPEALELPALGPTP
;
A
#
# COMPACT_ATOMS: atom_id res chain seq x y z
N MET A 1 83.11 39.66 -14.14
CA MET A 1 81.66 39.40 -14.02
C MET A 1 80.98 40.64 -13.42
N PRO A 2 80.55 41.63 -14.22
CA PRO A 2 79.84 42.81 -13.74
C PRO A 2 78.50 43.01 -14.51
N MET A 3 77.64 41.98 -14.56
CA MET A 3 76.35 42.06 -15.28
C MET A 3 75.12 41.62 -14.47
N HIS A 4 75.27 41.18 -13.21
CA HIS A 4 74.12 40.76 -12.39
C HIS A 4 73.50 41.87 -11.54
N ASP A 5 74.21 42.98 -11.28
CA ASP A 5 73.71 44.02 -10.37
C ASP A 5 72.74 45.03 -11.01
N ALA A 6 72.87 45.30 -12.32
CA ALA A 6 72.00 46.28 -13.00
C ALA A 6 70.55 45.78 -13.17
N SER A 7 70.36 44.46 -13.33
CA SER A 7 69.05 43.82 -13.54
C SER A 7 68.18 43.82 -12.28
N ASN A 8 68.78 43.71 -11.10
CA ASN A 8 68.05 43.75 -9.84
C ASN A 8 67.58 45.16 -9.49
N ARG A 9 68.35 46.20 -9.86
CA ARG A 9 67.94 47.60 -9.66
C ARG A 9 66.76 48.00 -10.55
N THR A 10 66.75 47.60 -11.82
CA THR A 10 65.61 47.89 -12.72
C THR A 10 64.36 47.13 -12.32
N ARG A 11 64.48 45.88 -11.86
CA ARG A 11 63.37 45.11 -11.28
C ARG A 11 62.82 45.75 -10.01
N ALA A 12 63.68 46.23 -9.11
CA ALA A 12 63.26 46.91 -7.89
C ALA A 12 62.51 48.22 -8.18
N VAL A 13 62.95 49.00 -9.18
CA VAL A 13 62.27 50.23 -9.59
C VAL A 13 60.92 49.93 -10.26
N LEU A 14 60.84 48.90 -11.10
CA LEU A 14 59.59 48.47 -11.74
C LEU A 14 58.57 47.95 -10.71
N ILE A 15 59.02 47.16 -9.73
CA ILE A 15 58.19 46.67 -8.63
C ILE A 15 57.72 47.84 -7.76
N GLY A 16 58.61 48.80 -7.47
CA GLY A 16 58.26 50.02 -6.74
C GLY A 16 57.21 50.86 -7.47
N LEU A 17 57.33 51.01 -8.79
CA LEU A 17 56.37 51.76 -9.60
C LEU A 17 55.00 51.05 -9.69
N LEU A 18 55.01 49.72 -9.75
CA LEU A 18 53.79 48.90 -9.75
C LEU A 18 53.05 48.97 -8.40
N LEU A 19 53.81 48.98 -7.29
CA LEU A 19 53.28 49.18 -5.94
C LEU A 19 52.70 50.59 -5.74
N VAL A 20 53.29 51.62 -6.35
CA VAL A 20 52.76 52.99 -6.32
C VAL A 20 51.47 53.11 -7.15
N CYS A 21 51.37 52.44 -8.29
CA CYS A 21 50.12 52.39 -9.07
C CYS A 21 48.99 51.62 -8.35
N LEU A 22 49.31 50.63 -7.52
CA LEU A 22 48.34 49.91 -6.68
C LEU A 22 47.86 50.72 -5.45
N LEU A 23 48.51 51.84 -5.14
CA LEU A 23 48.16 52.76 -4.05
C LEU A 23 47.35 53.97 -4.54
N LEU A 24 47.01 54.04 -5.84
CA LEU A 24 46.06 55.03 -6.32
C LEU A 24 44.66 54.65 -5.79
N PRO A 25 43.99 55.54 -5.04
CA PRO A 25 42.64 55.27 -4.57
C PRO A 25 41.72 55.14 -5.80
N LEU A 26 41.16 53.96 -5.98
CA LEU A 26 40.03 53.77 -6.89
C LEU A 26 38.92 54.73 -6.42
N PRO A 27 38.24 55.46 -7.32
CA PRO A 27 37.07 56.24 -6.93
C PRO A 27 36.02 55.25 -6.42
N ALA A 28 35.82 55.22 -5.10
CA ALA A 28 34.64 54.61 -4.51
C ALA A 28 33.46 55.49 -4.93
N THR A 29 32.72 55.07 -5.95
CA THR A 29 31.36 55.57 -6.19
C THR A 29 30.56 55.24 -4.94
N ALA A 30 30.23 56.26 -4.14
CA ALA A 30 29.31 56.10 -3.03
C ALA A 30 27.96 55.67 -3.62
N GLU A 31 27.45 54.51 -3.21
CA GLU A 31 26.07 54.13 -3.54
C GLU A 31 25.13 55.13 -2.87
N LEU A 32 24.23 55.72 -3.66
CA LEU A 32 23.19 56.62 -3.17
C LEU A 32 22.32 55.87 -2.15
N SER A 33 21.95 56.54 -1.07
CA SER A 33 20.98 55.99 -0.10
C SER A 33 19.60 55.83 -0.75
N THR A 34 18.76 54.95 -0.18
CA THR A 34 17.39 54.72 -0.68
C THR A 34 16.59 56.02 -0.79
N GLU A 35 16.74 56.92 0.17
CA GLU A 35 16.04 58.22 0.22
C GLU A 35 16.51 59.14 -0.90
N GLU A 36 17.82 59.15 -1.21
CA GLU A 36 18.37 59.92 -2.33
C GLU A 36 17.91 59.37 -3.68
N GLN A 37 17.91 58.04 -3.86
CA GLN A 37 17.42 57.39 -5.10
C GLN A 37 15.94 57.67 -5.35
N LEU A 38 15.10 57.64 -4.30
CA LEU A 38 13.70 58.02 -4.39
C LEU A 38 13.53 59.51 -4.71
N ALA A 39 14.34 60.38 -4.09
CA ALA A 39 14.28 61.82 -4.31
C ALA A 39 14.63 62.21 -5.76
N GLU A 40 15.53 61.48 -6.42
CA GLU A 40 15.82 61.67 -7.86
C GLU A 40 14.58 61.44 -8.75
N GLN A 41 13.66 60.58 -8.31
CA GLN A 41 12.36 60.36 -8.97
C GLN A 41 11.25 61.30 -8.46
N GLY A 42 11.58 62.28 -7.63
CA GLY A 42 10.60 63.20 -7.02
C GLY A 42 9.74 62.54 -5.93
N LEU A 43 10.17 61.40 -5.39
CA LEU A 43 9.49 60.64 -4.34
C LEU A 43 10.16 60.88 -2.99
N THR A 44 9.34 60.99 -1.95
CA THR A 44 9.80 61.17 -0.57
C THR A 44 9.12 60.16 0.35
N LEU A 45 9.92 59.39 1.08
CA LEU A 45 9.43 58.47 2.11
C LEU A 45 9.15 59.27 3.39
N LEU A 46 7.87 59.46 3.73
CA LEU A 46 7.46 60.22 4.90
C LEU A 46 7.43 59.38 6.17
N ALA A 47 6.99 58.12 6.05
CA ALA A 47 6.92 57.20 7.17
C ALA A 47 7.00 55.74 6.68
N LEU A 48 7.63 54.91 7.49
CA LEU A 48 7.67 53.46 7.33
C LEU A 48 7.40 52.83 8.70
N ARG A 49 6.40 51.95 8.77
CA ARG A 49 6.03 51.23 9.99
C ARG A 49 5.89 49.75 9.71
N ASN A 50 6.41 48.92 10.60
CA ASN A 50 6.27 47.48 10.60
C ASN A 50 5.43 47.04 11.80
N ASP A 51 4.30 46.38 11.53
CA ASP A 51 3.44 45.80 12.56
C ASP A 51 3.56 44.28 12.49
N THR A 52 3.96 43.63 13.58
CA THR A 52 3.92 42.17 13.72
C THR A 52 2.49 41.73 14.03
N ILE A 53 2.02 40.68 13.37
CA ILE A 53 0.66 40.15 13.47
C ILE A 53 0.74 38.69 13.89
N ASP A 54 -0.14 38.32 14.80
CA ASP A 54 -0.50 36.95 15.15
C ASP A 54 -1.96 36.76 14.70
N THR A 55 -2.10 36.24 13.49
CA THR A 55 -3.35 36.05 12.74
C THR A 55 -4.16 34.89 13.30
N ASN A 56 -3.50 33.79 13.72
CA ASN A 56 -4.17 32.61 14.25
C ASN A 56 -4.30 32.60 15.79
N GLN A 57 -3.78 33.62 16.46
CA GLN A 57 -3.82 33.83 17.92
C GLN A 57 -3.16 32.69 18.71
N ASP A 58 -2.12 32.07 18.15
CA ASP A 58 -1.38 30.98 18.80
C ASP A 58 -0.22 31.46 19.69
N GLY A 59 0.04 32.78 19.69
CA GLY A 59 1.08 33.43 20.47
C GLY A 59 2.43 33.55 19.76
N ASP A 60 2.61 32.93 18.59
CA ASP A 60 3.73 33.18 17.70
C ASP A 60 3.37 34.29 16.70
N ILE A 61 4.37 35.07 16.27
CA ILE A 61 4.16 36.04 15.19
C ILE A 61 4.17 35.30 13.85
N ASP A 62 3.16 35.54 13.03
CA ASP A 62 2.98 34.84 11.76
C ASP A 62 3.03 35.73 10.53
N ALA A 63 2.80 37.03 10.68
CA ALA A 63 2.82 37.95 9.58
C ALA A 63 3.44 39.30 9.97
N VAL A 64 3.95 40.01 8.97
CA VAL A 64 4.46 41.37 9.11
C VAL A 64 3.74 42.26 8.12
N ARG A 65 3.02 43.25 8.64
CA ARG A 65 2.41 44.30 7.84
C ARG A 65 3.33 45.50 7.77
N VAL A 66 3.70 45.87 6.55
CA VAL A 66 4.52 47.05 6.27
C VAL A 66 3.62 48.14 5.73
N VAL A 67 3.58 49.27 6.44
CA VAL A 67 2.84 50.47 6.04
C VAL A 67 3.85 51.54 5.62
N VAL A 68 3.70 52.02 4.40
CA VAL A 68 4.60 52.98 3.78
C VAL A 68 3.79 54.22 3.40
N VAL A 69 4.27 55.39 3.81
CA VAL A 69 3.67 56.67 3.42
C VAL A 69 4.65 57.38 2.49
N LEU A 70 4.23 57.57 1.25
CA LEU A 70 5.01 58.26 0.24
C LEU A 70 4.36 59.58 -0.11
N ASN A 71 5.18 60.56 -0.46
CA ASN A 71 4.73 61.81 -1.07
C ASN A 71 5.53 62.08 -2.33
N SER A 72 4.87 62.59 -3.37
CA SER A 72 5.47 62.93 -4.64
C SER A 72 5.24 64.39 -5.01
N THR A 73 6.24 64.99 -5.66
CA THR A 73 6.14 66.31 -6.27
C THR A 73 5.59 66.30 -7.70
N ALA A 74 5.48 65.13 -8.33
CA ALA A 74 4.98 64.99 -9.69
C ALA A 74 3.44 65.03 -9.76
N ALA A 75 2.90 65.45 -10.91
CA ALA A 75 1.46 65.59 -11.13
C ALA A 75 0.71 64.25 -11.21
N SER A 76 1.41 63.17 -11.54
CA SER A 76 0.93 61.79 -11.50
C SER A 76 2.15 60.89 -11.32
N ASN A 77 1.99 59.80 -10.56
CA ASN A 77 3.02 58.80 -10.34
C ASN A 77 2.38 57.43 -10.39
N ASP A 78 3.04 56.53 -11.10
CA ASP A 78 2.71 55.12 -11.17
C ASP A 78 3.92 54.35 -10.61
N LEU A 79 3.68 53.55 -9.58
CA LEU A 79 4.73 52.91 -8.80
C LEU A 79 4.34 51.47 -8.48
N ILE A 80 5.30 50.57 -8.62
CA ILE A 80 5.20 49.19 -8.19
C ILE A 80 6.02 49.02 -6.92
N VAL A 81 5.36 48.65 -5.82
CA VAL A 81 6.03 48.40 -4.54
C VAL A 81 6.01 46.91 -4.26
N LYS A 82 7.19 46.34 -4.02
CA LYS A 82 7.36 44.91 -3.74
C LYS A 82 7.89 44.70 -2.33
N LEU A 83 7.17 43.94 -1.51
CA LEU A 83 7.68 43.42 -0.25
C LEU A 83 8.24 42.03 -0.49
N ARG A 84 9.56 41.93 -0.40
CA ARG A 84 10.32 40.69 -0.56
C ARG A 84 10.62 40.08 0.79
N GLY A 85 10.40 38.79 0.94
CA GLY A 85 10.87 38.03 2.10
C GLY A 85 11.74 36.86 1.69
N LEU A 86 12.97 36.86 2.21
CA LEU A 86 13.97 35.81 2.00
C LEU A 86 14.06 34.90 3.23
N HIS A 87 13.91 33.60 3.03
CA HIS A 87 14.16 32.58 4.04
C HIS A 87 14.78 31.33 3.40
N LYS A 88 15.89 30.85 3.97
CA LYS A 88 16.62 29.65 3.49
C LYS A 88 16.79 29.63 1.95
N GLU A 89 17.30 30.73 1.41
CA GLU A 89 17.61 30.91 -0.03
C GLU A 89 16.38 30.96 -0.96
N ARG A 90 15.17 31.01 -0.40
CA ARG A 90 13.93 31.17 -1.17
C ARG A 90 13.32 32.51 -0.89
N GLU A 91 12.93 33.19 -1.95
CA GLU A 91 12.26 34.48 -1.87
C GLU A 91 10.79 34.32 -2.27
N VAL A 92 9.93 35.06 -1.57
CA VAL A 92 8.55 35.29 -1.98
C VAL A 92 8.28 36.78 -2.03
N LEU A 93 7.33 37.18 -2.86
CA LEU A 93 7.08 38.57 -3.22
C LEU A 93 5.61 38.89 -3.01
N GLU A 94 5.33 39.97 -2.29
CA GLU A 94 4.03 40.63 -2.30
C GLU A 94 4.16 41.90 -3.15
N THR A 95 3.34 42.05 -4.18
CA THR A 95 3.44 43.16 -5.14
C THR A 95 2.17 44.00 -5.09
N GLN A 96 2.33 45.31 -4.98
CA GLN A 96 1.24 46.28 -5.06
C GLN A 96 1.58 47.33 -6.12
N GLU A 97 0.74 47.43 -7.13
CA GLU A 97 0.78 48.50 -8.13
C GLU A 97 -0.14 49.63 -7.67
N ILE A 98 0.36 50.88 -7.75
CA ILE A 98 -0.37 52.06 -7.31
C ILE A 98 -0.19 53.24 -8.25
N SER A 99 -1.24 54.04 -8.38
CA SER A 99 -1.23 55.34 -9.04
C SER A 99 -1.63 56.42 -8.03
N PHE A 100 -0.86 57.49 -7.90
CA PHE A 100 -1.14 58.53 -6.90
C PHE A 100 -0.65 59.94 -7.27
N GLN A 101 -1.23 60.93 -6.59
CA GLN A 101 -0.87 62.36 -6.70
C GLN A 101 -0.65 62.92 -5.30
N GLY A 102 0.49 63.58 -5.08
CA GLY A 102 0.87 64.05 -3.74
C GLY A 102 1.17 62.88 -2.82
N GLN A 103 0.39 62.70 -1.75
CA GLN A 103 0.65 61.70 -0.70
C GLN A 103 -0.22 60.44 -0.87
N THR A 104 0.38 59.26 -0.64
CA THR A 104 -0.31 57.97 -0.62
C THR A 104 0.16 57.09 0.53
N ASN A 105 -0.71 56.14 0.93
CA ASN A 105 -0.44 55.14 1.95
C ASN A 105 -0.52 53.74 1.30
N ILE A 106 0.55 52.96 1.43
CA ILE A 106 0.69 51.62 0.87
C ILE A 106 0.76 50.65 2.03
N THR A 107 -0.01 49.57 1.97
CA THR A 107 0.02 48.50 2.97
C THR A 107 0.28 47.19 2.28
N LEU A 108 1.37 46.53 2.65
CA LEU A 108 1.75 45.20 2.18
C LEU A 108 1.80 44.27 3.38
N VAL A 109 1.29 43.05 3.23
CA VAL A 109 1.31 42.03 4.29
C VAL A 109 2.11 40.84 3.80
N TYR A 110 3.13 40.50 4.58
CA TYR A 110 3.94 39.31 4.40
C TYR A 110 3.49 38.23 5.38
N ASP A 111 3.02 37.10 4.87
CA ASP A 111 2.64 35.94 5.67
C ASP A 111 3.80 34.94 5.71
N ALA A 112 4.20 34.48 6.90
CA ALA A 112 5.29 33.53 7.02
C ALA A 112 4.92 32.20 6.37
N TRP A 113 5.77 31.74 5.47
CA TRP A 113 5.57 30.46 4.78
C TRP A 113 6.32 29.31 5.41
N SER A 114 7.34 29.57 6.25
CA SER A 114 8.10 28.56 6.99
C SER A 114 8.50 29.10 8.35
N LYS A 115 8.75 28.22 9.32
CA LYS A 115 9.22 28.63 10.64
C LYS A 115 10.69 29.05 10.61
N GLY A 116 11.00 30.20 11.22
CA GLY A 116 12.36 30.66 11.46
C GLY A 116 12.58 32.13 11.11
N GLU A 117 13.82 32.44 10.73
CA GLU A 117 14.28 33.81 10.47
C GLU A 117 13.94 34.24 9.03
N HIS A 118 13.25 35.36 8.87
CA HIS A 118 12.83 35.94 7.58
C HIS A 118 13.41 37.34 7.42
N VAL A 119 14.20 37.53 6.36
CA VAL A 119 14.79 38.82 6.02
C VAL A 119 13.87 39.52 5.04
N LEU A 120 13.28 40.65 5.47
CA LEU A 120 12.35 41.40 4.63
C LEU A 120 13.03 42.61 3.98
N ARG A 121 12.56 42.98 2.79
CA ARG A 121 13.06 44.13 2.03
C ARG A 121 11.95 44.72 1.18
N LEU A 122 11.88 46.04 1.13
CA LEU A 122 10.91 46.75 0.31
C LEU A 122 11.61 47.30 -0.93
N ASP A 123 11.09 47.01 -2.12
CA ASP A 123 11.57 47.61 -3.36
C ASP A 123 10.54 48.56 -3.95
N PHE A 124 11.05 49.61 -4.56
CA PHE A 124 10.29 50.57 -5.35
C PHE A 124 10.75 50.44 -6.79
N LEU A 125 9.79 50.23 -7.69
CA LEU A 125 10.00 50.17 -9.12
C LEU A 125 9.03 51.13 -9.81
N ASP A 126 9.42 51.64 -10.97
CA ASP A 126 8.57 52.51 -11.77
C ASP A 126 7.42 51.74 -12.46
N GLU A 127 6.64 52.45 -13.27
CA GLU A 127 5.53 51.87 -14.07
C GLU A 127 5.99 50.79 -15.07
N ASN A 128 7.25 50.84 -15.51
CA ASN A 128 7.82 49.90 -16.46
C ASN A 128 8.44 48.68 -15.76
N GLY A 129 8.52 48.71 -14.42
CA GLY A 129 9.18 47.69 -13.61
C GLY A 129 10.69 47.90 -13.48
N ASP A 130 11.20 49.08 -13.81
CA ASP A 130 12.61 49.45 -13.59
C ASP A 130 12.85 49.76 -12.12
N PHE A 131 13.94 49.23 -11.59
CA PHE A 131 14.30 49.40 -10.19
C PHE A 131 14.68 50.85 -9.87
N ILE A 132 14.02 51.43 -8.87
CA ILE A 132 14.32 52.78 -8.37
C ILE A 132 15.20 52.67 -7.13
N ALA A 133 14.68 52.01 -6.09
CA ALA A 133 15.34 51.96 -4.79
C ALA A 133 14.89 50.74 -3.97
N SER A 134 15.70 50.38 -2.97
CA SER A 134 15.42 49.29 -2.03
C SER A 134 15.65 49.75 -0.60
N TYR A 135 14.70 49.45 0.30
CA TYR A 135 14.78 49.70 1.73
C TYR A 135 14.88 48.38 2.51
N PRO A 136 16.00 48.08 3.19
CA PRO A 136 16.10 46.89 4.02
C PRO A 136 15.23 47.02 5.27
N LEU A 137 14.48 45.97 5.61
CA LEU A 137 13.69 45.91 6.85
C LEU A 137 14.43 45.07 7.89
N PRO A 138 14.04 45.16 9.18
CA PRO A 138 14.55 44.25 10.20
C PRO A 138 14.28 42.79 9.85
N THR A 139 15.06 41.91 10.45
CA THR A 139 14.82 40.48 10.38
C THR A 139 13.79 40.05 11.42
N PHE A 140 12.85 39.18 11.04
CA PHE A 140 11.78 38.71 11.91
C PHE A 140 11.87 37.20 12.14
N MET A 141 11.58 36.76 13.36
CA MET A 141 11.36 35.35 13.68
C MET A 141 9.88 35.06 13.56
N LEU A 142 9.48 34.25 12.59
CA LEU A 142 8.07 34.02 12.26
C LEU A 142 7.72 32.51 12.24
N THR A 143 6.46 32.20 12.52
CA THR A 143 5.85 30.87 12.39
C THR A 143 4.65 30.96 11.45
N PRO A 144 4.45 30.04 10.48
CA PRO A 144 3.31 30.12 9.56
C PRO A 144 1.95 29.97 10.26
N SER A 145 0.99 30.81 9.88
CA SER A 145 -0.42 30.69 10.27
C SER A 145 -1.26 29.92 9.27
N LEU A 146 -0.92 30.01 7.98
CA LEU A 146 -1.53 29.22 6.92
C LEU A 146 -1.08 27.77 7.02
N ASP A 147 -1.95 26.86 6.58
CA ASP A 147 -1.59 25.45 6.52
C ASP A 147 -0.39 25.26 5.58
N VAL A 148 0.72 24.80 6.17
CA VAL A 148 1.85 24.24 5.42
C VAL A 148 1.48 22.86 4.89
N PRO A 149 2.20 22.33 3.87
CA PRO A 149 1.82 21.07 3.27
C PRO A 149 1.65 19.92 4.27
N ARG A 150 0.48 19.30 4.21
CA ARG A 150 0.11 18.11 4.99
C ARG A 150 -0.55 17.09 4.06
N VAL A 151 -0.16 15.84 4.24
CA VAL A 151 -0.70 14.68 3.53
C VAL A 151 -0.96 13.59 4.55
N ALA A 152 -2.14 12.98 4.52
CA ALA A 152 -2.42 11.78 5.30
C ALA A 152 -3.28 10.80 4.50
N ILE A 153 -2.91 9.52 4.56
CA ILE A 153 -3.68 8.42 3.98
C ILE A 153 -4.18 7.56 5.13
N LYS A 154 -5.49 7.30 5.17
CA LYS A 154 -6.13 6.48 6.22
C LYS A 154 -6.95 5.36 5.58
N LEU A 155 -6.86 4.17 6.15
CA LEU A 155 -7.71 3.03 5.79
C LEU A 155 -8.92 2.98 6.71
N ASN A 156 -10.11 2.96 6.13
CA ASN A 156 -11.36 2.65 6.81
C ASN A 156 -11.85 1.28 6.31
N ALA A 157 -11.56 0.24 7.09
CA ALA A 157 -11.90 -1.14 6.77
C ALA A 157 -12.07 -1.97 8.06
N GLY A 158 -12.69 -3.15 7.93
CA GLY A 158 -12.74 -4.14 9.00
C GLY A 158 -11.37 -4.74 9.33
N ASN A 159 -11.29 -5.46 10.45
CA ASN A 159 -10.10 -6.23 10.79
C ASN A 159 -9.98 -7.43 9.84
N GLY A 160 -8.81 -7.58 9.19
CA GLY A 160 -8.54 -8.73 8.33
C GLY A 160 -9.23 -8.68 6.98
N LEU A 161 -9.02 -7.58 6.24
CA LEU A 161 -9.65 -7.28 4.96
C LEU A 161 -9.56 -8.44 3.95
N GLN A 162 -10.71 -8.83 3.41
CA GLN A 162 -10.83 -9.84 2.36
C GLN A 162 -11.37 -9.24 1.05
N THR A 163 -11.14 -9.93 -0.06
CA THR A 163 -11.67 -9.56 -1.37
C THR A 163 -13.18 -9.39 -1.34
N GLY A 164 -13.68 -8.23 -1.77
CA GLY A 164 -15.12 -7.92 -1.81
C GLY A 164 -15.69 -7.34 -0.52
N GLU A 165 -14.90 -7.21 0.55
CA GLU A 165 -15.33 -6.48 1.75
C GLU A 165 -15.27 -4.97 1.54
N THR A 166 -16.16 -4.25 2.23
CA THR A 166 -16.21 -2.79 2.17
C THR A 166 -14.93 -2.17 2.71
N CYS A 167 -14.29 -1.35 1.89
CA CYS A 167 -13.01 -0.74 2.18
C CYS A 167 -12.93 0.65 1.55
N GLU A 168 -12.55 1.65 2.34
CA GLU A 168 -12.33 3.02 1.86
C GLU A 168 -10.95 3.52 2.28
N ILE A 169 -10.23 4.15 1.36
CA ILE A 169 -8.99 4.87 1.64
C ILE A 169 -9.28 6.36 1.56
N VAL A 170 -9.16 7.04 2.69
CA VAL A 170 -9.35 8.50 2.79
C VAL A 170 -7.99 9.19 2.63
N ARG A 171 -7.94 10.12 1.69
CA ARG A 171 -6.77 10.96 1.39
C ARG A 171 -7.05 12.38 1.84
N GLU A 172 -6.36 12.81 2.88
CA GLU A 172 -6.40 14.18 3.39
C GLU A 172 -5.18 14.95 2.87
N PHE A 173 -5.43 16.13 2.32
CA PHE A 173 -4.41 17.02 1.80
C PHE A 173 -4.73 18.46 2.18
N SER A 174 -3.73 19.21 2.63
CA SER A 174 -3.82 20.66 2.87
C SER A 174 -2.51 21.34 2.49
N ASP A 175 -2.61 22.48 1.80
CA ASP A 175 -1.53 23.44 1.55
C ASP A 175 -2.16 24.78 1.15
N GLU A 176 -2.17 25.73 2.09
CA GLU A 176 -2.64 27.11 1.85
C GLU A 176 -1.46 28.05 1.56
N THR A 177 -0.28 27.71 2.07
CA THR A 177 0.93 28.51 1.96
C THR A 177 1.46 28.58 0.53
N GLY A 178 1.47 27.45 -0.20
CA GLY A 178 1.90 27.41 -1.60
C GLY A 178 1.04 28.32 -2.49
N PRO A 179 -0.29 28.13 -2.54
CA PRO A 179 -1.19 28.99 -3.31
C PRO A 179 -1.11 30.48 -2.95
N ARG A 180 -0.91 30.84 -1.68
CA ARG A 180 -0.79 32.23 -1.21
C ARG A 180 0.30 33.01 -1.95
N TYR A 181 1.38 32.34 -2.34
CA TYR A 181 2.52 32.93 -3.04
C TYR A 181 2.63 32.51 -4.51
N GLY A 182 1.62 31.82 -5.05
CA GLY A 182 1.68 31.29 -6.43
C GLY A 182 2.67 30.13 -6.60
N GLU A 183 3.13 29.52 -5.50
CA GLU A 183 4.16 28.49 -5.45
C GLU A 183 3.54 27.10 -5.21
N THR A 184 2.47 26.79 -5.96
CA THR A 184 1.79 25.49 -5.88
C THR A 184 2.70 24.34 -6.32
N GLY A 185 2.49 23.16 -5.73
CA GLY A 185 3.34 22.00 -5.90
C GLY A 185 2.87 20.93 -6.86
N VAL A 186 3.66 19.85 -6.89
CA VAL A 186 3.30 18.59 -7.54
C VAL A 186 2.94 17.57 -6.46
N ARG A 187 1.77 16.96 -6.63
CA ARG A 187 1.26 15.85 -5.83
C ARG A 187 1.44 14.55 -6.61
N THR A 188 1.93 13.52 -5.94
CA THR A 188 2.18 12.21 -6.54
C THR A 188 1.60 11.13 -5.63
N PHE A 189 0.81 10.23 -6.20
CA PHE A 189 0.22 9.09 -5.51
C PHE A 189 0.60 7.78 -6.22
N THR A 190 1.01 6.78 -5.45
CA THR A 190 1.51 5.49 -5.97
C THR A 190 1.03 4.33 -5.09
N GLY A 191 1.05 3.11 -5.65
CA GLY A 191 0.71 1.88 -4.94
C GLY A 191 -0.70 1.34 -5.21
N ALA A 192 -1.61 2.15 -5.75
CA ALA A 192 -2.93 1.68 -6.18
C ALA A 192 -2.86 0.85 -7.47
N PRO A 193 -3.83 -0.05 -7.71
CA PRO A 193 -3.89 -0.85 -8.94
C PRO A 193 -4.26 -0.06 -10.20
N PHE A 194 -4.53 1.25 -10.08
CA PHE A 194 -4.90 2.16 -11.16
C PHE A 194 -4.39 3.57 -10.88
N SER A 195 -4.42 4.43 -11.90
CA SER A 195 -4.06 5.85 -11.78
C SER A 195 -5.10 6.62 -10.98
N VAL A 196 -4.65 7.35 -9.97
CA VAL A 196 -5.49 8.15 -9.07
C VAL A 196 -5.32 9.64 -9.37
N LEU A 197 -6.43 10.38 -9.47
CA LEU A 197 -6.43 11.83 -9.64
C LEU A 197 -6.33 12.56 -8.30
N ASP A 198 -5.83 13.78 -8.30
CA ASP A 198 -5.70 14.60 -7.09
C ASP A 198 -7.06 14.99 -6.48
N THR A 199 -8.11 15.04 -7.30
CA THR A 199 -9.49 15.30 -6.87
C THR A 199 -10.14 14.13 -6.14
N HIS A 200 -9.58 12.92 -6.22
CA HIS A 200 -10.11 11.75 -5.53
C HIS A 200 -9.69 11.74 -4.06
N GLY A 201 -10.49 12.40 -3.21
CA GLY A 201 -10.27 12.41 -1.75
C GLY A 201 -10.58 11.07 -1.06
N VAL A 202 -11.41 10.21 -1.67
CA VAL A 202 -11.74 8.89 -1.16
C VAL A 202 -11.60 7.86 -2.28
N LEU A 203 -10.95 6.73 -2.00
CA LEU A 203 -10.81 5.62 -2.94
C LEU A 203 -11.54 4.39 -2.39
N ASP A 204 -12.37 3.77 -3.22
CA ASP A 204 -12.99 2.48 -2.90
C ASP A 204 -12.00 1.34 -3.19
N CYS A 205 -11.65 0.58 -2.15
CA CYS A 205 -10.79 -0.60 -2.22
C CYS A 205 -11.55 -1.93 -2.20
N SER A 206 -12.89 -1.90 -2.19
CA SER A 206 -13.72 -3.10 -2.08
C SER A 206 -13.58 -4.05 -3.29
N SER A 207 -13.30 -3.48 -4.46
CA SER A 207 -13.08 -4.24 -5.71
C SER A 207 -11.61 -4.49 -6.03
N TRP A 208 -10.69 -4.17 -5.12
CA TRP A 208 -9.27 -4.38 -5.36
C TRP A 208 -8.93 -5.87 -5.27
N PRO A 209 -8.01 -6.37 -6.12
CA PRO A 209 -7.53 -7.75 -6.04
C PRO A 209 -6.93 -8.09 -4.67
N ALA A 210 -6.85 -9.39 -4.36
CA ALA A 210 -6.04 -9.82 -3.24
C ALA A 210 -4.56 -9.47 -3.47
N GLY A 211 -3.89 -9.00 -2.42
CA GLY A 211 -2.51 -8.57 -2.50
C GLY A 211 -2.09 -7.70 -1.32
N ALA A 212 -0.78 -7.49 -1.21
CA ALA A 212 -0.21 -6.50 -0.30
C ALA A 212 -0.10 -5.16 -1.04
N TYR A 213 -0.61 -4.11 -0.42
CA TYR A 213 -0.61 -2.76 -0.96
C TYR A 213 0.24 -1.85 -0.07
N GLU A 214 1.16 -1.12 -0.69
CA GLU A 214 1.93 -0.04 -0.10
C GLU A 214 1.56 1.24 -0.85
N LEU A 215 0.64 2.00 -0.27
CA LEU A 215 0.23 3.28 -0.83
C LEU A 215 1.18 4.36 -0.34
N LYS A 216 1.68 5.17 -1.27
CA LYS A 216 2.54 6.30 -0.95
C LYS A 216 2.04 7.55 -1.65
N GLU A 217 1.90 8.60 -0.86
CA GLU A 217 1.52 9.92 -1.33
C GLU A 217 2.57 10.94 -0.91
N THR A 218 3.03 11.73 -1.87
CA THR A 218 4.04 12.77 -1.65
C THR A 218 3.59 14.06 -2.29
N TYR A 219 3.90 15.17 -1.64
CA TYR A 219 3.70 16.49 -2.18
C TYR A 219 4.92 17.36 -1.94
N ARG A 220 5.27 18.20 -2.92
CA ARG A 220 6.32 19.20 -2.81
C ARG A 220 5.85 20.49 -3.48
N ASN A 221 5.78 21.58 -2.71
CA ASN A 221 5.44 22.90 -3.22
C ASN A 221 6.65 23.66 -3.80
N GLY A 222 6.37 24.77 -4.48
CA GLY A 222 7.35 25.65 -5.08
C GLY A 222 8.28 26.31 -4.04
N LEU A 223 7.83 26.40 -2.78
CA LEU A 223 8.61 26.84 -1.60
C LEU A 223 9.48 25.73 -0.99
N GLY A 224 9.50 24.53 -1.58
CA GLY A 224 10.37 23.43 -1.18
C GLY A 224 9.95 22.73 0.09
N GLN A 225 8.75 23.01 0.59
CA GLN A 225 8.12 22.26 1.65
C GLN A 225 7.61 20.95 1.09
N THR A 226 7.74 19.89 1.88
CA THR A 226 7.40 18.53 1.48
C THR A 226 6.53 17.88 2.53
N ALA A 227 5.55 17.11 2.08
CA ALA A 227 4.76 16.21 2.92
C ALA A 227 4.71 14.83 2.28
N GLU A 228 4.80 13.78 3.09
CA GLU A 228 4.61 12.42 2.63
C GLU A 228 3.79 11.61 3.63
N SER A 229 3.05 10.63 3.12
CA SER A 229 2.31 9.67 3.92
C SER A 229 2.34 8.31 3.23
N THR A 230 2.46 7.25 4.01
CA THR A 230 2.43 5.87 3.55
C THR A 230 1.37 5.08 4.31
N LEU A 231 0.66 4.20 3.60
CA LEU A 231 -0.34 3.30 4.16
C LEU A 231 -0.10 1.90 3.63
N ASN A 232 0.10 0.96 4.55
CA ASN A 232 0.32 -0.45 4.24
C ASN A 232 -0.87 -1.26 4.69
N PHE A 233 -1.41 -2.09 3.80
CA PHE A 233 -2.48 -3.02 4.13
C PHE A 233 -2.45 -4.24 3.21
N THR A 234 -3.24 -5.27 3.53
CA THR A 234 -3.30 -6.50 2.75
C THR A 234 -4.75 -6.90 2.56
N ILE A 235 -5.11 -7.22 1.32
CA ILE A 235 -6.39 -7.82 0.97
C ILE A 235 -6.15 -9.31 0.81
N ASN A 236 -6.76 -10.12 1.67
CA ASN A 236 -6.69 -11.57 1.58
C ASN A 236 -7.76 -12.09 0.61
N ASN A 237 -7.49 -13.23 -0.03
CA ASN A 237 -8.55 -13.93 -0.75
C ASN A 237 -9.62 -14.39 0.24
N ARG A 238 -10.89 -14.18 -0.11
CA ARG A 238 -11.99 -14.78 0.63
C ARG A 238 -11.89 -16.31 0.52
N PRO A 239 -11.98 -17.06 1.64
CA PRO A 239 -11.91 -18.52 1.58
C PRO A 239 -13.12 -19.11 0.85
N ALA A 240 -12.92 -20.29 0.26
CA ALA A 240 -14.01 -21.06 -0.33
C ALA A 240 -15.09 -21.41 0.73
N PRO A 241 -16.33 -21.70 0.31
CA PRO A 241 -17.35 -22.24 1.21
C PRO A 241 -16.87 -23.49 1.94
N ASP A 242 -16.97 -23.46 3.27
CA ASP A 242 -16.69 -24.61 4.13
C ASP A 242 -18.01 -25.20 4.63
N PHE A 243 -18.26 -26.45 4.24
CA PHE A 243 -19.51 -27.13 4.52
C PHE A 243 -19.32 -28.64 4.53
N SER A 244 -20.24 -29.35 5.18
CA SER A 244 -20.31 -30.81 5.16
C SER A 244 -21.69 -31.30 4.72
N LEU A 245 -21.76 -32.55 4.28
CA LEU A 245 -23.00 -33.21 3.90
C LEU A 245 -23.44 -34.19 4.99
N SER A 246 -24.61 -33.96 5.57
CA SER A 246 -25.27 -34.89 6.48
C SER A 246 -26.28 -35.76 5.73
N VAL A 247 -26.22 -37.07 5.92
CA VAL A 247 -27.09 -38.02 5.22
C VAL A 247 -27.99 -38.74 6.22
N SER A 248 -29.28 -38.77 5.92
CA SER A 248 -30.27 -39.62 6.56
C SER A 248 -30.78 -40.64 5.55
N GLY A 249 -30.89 -41.91 5.93
CA GLY A 249 -31.31 -43.00 5.04
C GLY A 249 -30.18 -43.75 4.33
N HIS A 250 -28.92 -43.58 4.74
CA HIS A 250 -27.80 -44.38 4.22
C HIS A 250 -27.92 -45.84 4.65
N GLN A 251 -27.77 -46.77 3.71
CA GLN A 251 -27.99 -48.21 3.87
C GLN A 251 -29.43 -48.58 4.26
N ASN A 252 -30.39 -47.69 4.07
CA ASN A 252 -31.79 -48.04 4.24
C ASN A 252 -32.39 -48.54 2.92
N ALA A 253 -33.53 -49.20 3.04
CA ALA A 253 -34.28 -49.73 1.91
C ALA A 253 -34.95 -48.62 1.06
N THR A 254 -35.28 -48.92 -0.20
CA THR A 254 -35.85 -47.97 -1.15
C THR A 254 -37.22 -47.40 -0.73
N ASP A 255 -37.94 -48.08 0.15
CA ASP A 255 -39.24 -47.70 0.72
C ASP A 255 -39.17 -46.78 1.94
N THR A 256 -37.97 -46.51 2.44
CA THR A 256 -37.74 -45.60 3.57
C THR A 256 -37.32 -44.19 3.12
N PRO A 257 -37.63 -43.14 3.90
CA PRO A 257 -37.23 -41.78 3.57
C PRO A 257 -35.70 -41.61 3.57
N CYS A 258 -35.21 -40.82 2.62
CA CYS A 258 -33.79 -40.51 2.46
C CYS A 258 -33.60 -39.02 2.16
N MET A 259 -32.77 -38.33 2.94
CA MET A 259 -32.45 -36.91 2.73
C MET A 259 -30.96 -36.66 2.93
N VAL A 260 -30.37 -35.88 2.03
CA VAL A 260 -29.03 -35.28 2.18
C VAL A 260 -29.20 -33.79 2.48
N ARG A 261 -28.51 -33.29 3.50
CA ARG A 261 -28.58 -31.88 3.92
C ARG A 261 -27.19 -31.28 4.05
N MET A 262 -27.00 -30.11 3.45
CA MET A 262 -25.83 -29.26 3.62
C MET A 262 -25.79 -28.65 5.02
N LEU A 263 -24.62 -28.68 5.64
CA LEU A 263 -24.30 -28.02 6.90
C LEU A 263 -23.16 -27.04 6.66
N LEU A 264 -23.43 -25.74 6.73
CA LEU A 264 -22.39 -24.70 6.65
C LEU A 264 -21.60 -24.67 7.96
N GLU A 265 -20.28 -24.72 7.88
CA GLU A 265 -19.38 -24.77 9.05
C GLU A 265 -18.72 -23.42 9.34
N ASP A 266 -18.72 -22.51 8.37
CA ASP A 266 -18.08 -21.19 8.44
C ASP A 266 -19.02 -20.04 8.85
N GLY A 267 -20.24 -20.35 9.28
CA GLY A 267 -21.21 -19.38 9.81
C GLY A 267 -21.84 -18.44 8.78
N ARG A 268 -21.62 -18.67 7.48
CA ARG A 268 -22.26 -17.88 6.40
C ARG A 268 -23.76 -18.19 6.29
N SER A 269 -24.49 -17.26 5.68
CA SER A 269 -25.91 -17.46 5.35
C SER A 269 -26.08 -18.32 4.09
N ASP A 270 -27.15 -19.11 4.07
CA ASP A 270 -27.54 -19.98 2.96
C ASP A 270 -28.13 -19.23 1.75
N ALA A 271 -28.56 -17.98 1.96
CA ALA A 271 -29.42 -17.24 1.03
C ALA A 271 -28.72 -16.79 -0.26
N ASP A 272 -27.42 -16.46 -0.18
CA ASP A 272 -26.65 -15.86 -1.28
C ASP A 272 -25.71 -16.89 -1.95
N LEU A 273 -26.01 -18.18 -1.78
CA LEU A 273 -25.21 -19.29 -2.29
C LEU A 273 -25.98 -20.03 -3.39
N ASP A 274 -25.34 -20.16 -4.54
CA ASP A 274 -25.81 -21.02 -5.62
C ASP A 274 -25.40 -22.46 -5.36
N LYS A 275 -26.37 -23.35 -5.29
CA LYS A 275 -26.19 -24.77 -4.97
C LYS A 275 -26.50 -25.61 -6.18
N ILE A 276 -25.54 -26.46 -6.54
CA ILE A 276 -25.63 -27.32 -7.71
C ILE A 276 -25.48 -28.75 -7.22
N TRP A 277 -26.61 -29.47 -7.15
CA TRP A 277 -26.62 -30.89 -6.82
C TRP A 277 -26.32 -31.75 -8.05
N SER A 278 -25.53 -32.80 -7.87
CA SER A 278 -25.36 -33.83 -8.89
C SER A 278 -25.32 -35.25 -8.31
N VAL A 279 -25.87 -36.20 -9.07
CA VAL A 279 -25.89 -37.62 -8.74
C VAL A 279 -25.13 -38.37 -9.82
N ARG A 280 -24.10 -39.13 -9.43
CA ARG A 280 -23.20 -39.84 -10.36
C ARG A 280 -22.63 -38.92 -11.47
N GLY A 281 -22.35 -37.66 -11.11
CA GLY A 281 -21.82 -36.65 -12.03
C GLY A 281 -22.85 -36.00 -12.95
N GLN A 282 -24.14 -36.35 -12.86
CA GLN A 282 -25.22 -35.69 -13.61
C GLN A 282 -25.87 -34.59 -12.76
N ARG A 283 -25.84 -33.35 -13.25
CA ARG A 283 -26.46 -32.18 -12.61
C ARG A 283 -27.98 -32.35 -12.54
N ILE A 284 -28.56 -31.99 -11.40
CA ILE A 284 -30.00 -31.97 -11.18
C ILE A 284 -30.47 -30.53 -11.38
N ASP A 285 -31.26 -30.31 -12.43
CA ASP A 285 -31.81 -28.99 -12.72
C ASP A 285 -32.89 -28.58 -11.71
N GLY A 286 -32.88 -27.30 -11.32
CA GLY A 286 -33.86 -26.71 -10.40
C GLY A 286 -33.64 -27.01 -8.91
N ALA A 287 -32.63 -27.81 -8.54
CA ALA A 287 -32.28 -28.06 -7.14
C ALA A 287 -31.29 -27.01 -6.61
N ASN A 288 -31.78 -25.89 -6.08
CA ASN A 288 -30.97 -24.85 -5.40
C ASN A 288 -31.20 -24.80 -3.86
N GLY A 289 -31.77 -25.87 -3.30
CA GLY A 289 -32.01 -25.97 -1.85
C GLY A 289 -30.79 -26.47 -1.09
N SER A 290 -30.75 -26.24 0.22
CA SER A 290 -29.77 -26.85 1.15
C SER A 290 -30.08 -28.31 1.49
N THR A 291 -31.16 -28.86 0.95
CA THR A 291 -31.57 -30.26 1.12
C THR A 291 -31.86 -30.91 -0.22
N PHE A 292 -31.43 -32.16 -0.38
CA PHE A 292 -31.73 -33.01 -1.52
C PHE A 292 -32.49 -34.26 -1.04
N ASP A 293 -33.67 -34.50 -1.63
CA ASP A 293 -34.46 -35.70 -1.39
C ASP A 293 -33.92 -36.85 -2.24
N CYS A 294 -33.29 -37.82 -1.57
CA CYS A 294 -32.74 -39.01 -2.20
C CYS A 294 -33.72 -40.18 -2.22
N SER A 295 -34.96 -40.03 -1.74
CA SER A 295 -35.95 -41.11 -1.60
C SER A 295 -36.29 -41.78 -2.93
N THR A 296 -36.25 -41.02 -4.04
CA THR A 296 -36.53 -41.46 -5.41
C THR A 296 -35.41 -42.25 -6.07
N LEU A 297 -34.23 -42.32 -5.46
CA LEU A 297 -33.10 -43.05 -6.03
C LEU A 297 -33.32 -44.57 -5.95
N PRO A 298 -33.04 -45.32 -7.04
CA PRO A 298 -33.20 -46.78 -7.07
C PRO A 298 -32.17 -47.46 -6.17
N ALA A 299 -32.38 -48.75 -5.89
CA ALA A 299 -31.41 -49.55 -5.13
C ALA A 299 -30.04 -49.57 -5.83
N GLY A 300 -28.97 -49.44 -5.05
CA GLY A 300 -27.59 -49.38 -5.52
C GLY A 300 -26.76 -48.30 -4.83
N ALA A 301 -25.51 -48.16 -5.28
CA ALA A 301 -24.59 -47.13 -4.81
C ALA A 301 -24.72 -45.85 -5.65
N HIS A 302 -24.75 -44.70 -4.99
CA HIS A 302 -24.88 -43.38 -5.60
C HIS A 302 -23.85 -42.43 -4.98
N LEU A 303 -23.06 -41.76 -5.81
CA LEU A 303 -22.24 -40.63 -5.38
C LEU A 303 -23.08 -39.37 -5.54
N ILE A 304 -23.40 -38.73 -4.42
CA ILE A 304 -24.12 -37.45 -4.38
C ILE A 304 -23.08 -36.38 -4.09
N THR A 305 -22.97 -35.39 -4.96
CA THR A 305 -22.10 -34.22 -4.75
C THR A 305 -22.92 -32.94 -4.76
N LEU A 306 -22.46 -31.98 -3.98
CA LEU A 306 -22.97 -30.63 -3.93
C LEU A 306 -21.82 -29.69 -4.24
N GLU A 307 -21.98 -28.86 -5.27
CA GLU A 307 -21.13 -27.71 -5.51
C GLU A 307 -21.84 -26.45 -4.97
N VAL A 308 -21.16 -25.71 -4.12
CA VAL A 308 -21.62 -24.44 -3.56
C VAL A 308 -20.80 -23.32 -4.17
N VAL A 309 -21.45 -22.40 -4.86
CA VAL A 309 -20.84 -21.25 -5.52
C VAL A 309 -21.28 -19.96 -4.83
N THR A 310 -20.33 -19.08 -4.55
CA THR A 310 -20.59 -17.75 -3.97
C THR A 310 -20.87 -16.72 -5.07
N GLU A 311 -21.46 -15.57 -4.71
CA GLU A 311 -21.67 -14.42 -5.62
C GLU A 311 -20.40 -13.99 -6.38
N LYS A 312 -19.22 -14.21 -5.78
CA LYS A 312 -17.91 -13.87 -6.37
C LYS A 312 -17.28 -15.04 -7.13
N MET A 313 -18.07 -16.05 -7.52
CA MET A 313 -17.67 -17.21 -8.33
C MET A 313 -16.60 -18.11 -7.69
N ILE A 314 -16.46 -18.06 -6.36
CA ILE A 314 -15.63 -19.03 -5.61
C ILE A 314 -16.50 -20.23 -5.29
N SER A 315 -16.05 -21.44 -5.65
CA SER A 315 -16.79 -22.68 -5.41
C SER A 315 -16.05 -23.68 -4.54
N SER A 316 -16.83 -24.54 -3.88
CA SER A 316 -16.36 -25.71 -3.12
C SER A 316 -17.29 -26.88 -3.41
N ILE A 317 -16.74 -28.10 -3.45
CA ILE A 317 -17.47 -29.31 -3.82
C ILE A 317 -17.26 -30.36 -2.74
N GLU A 318 -18.36 -30.86 -2.19
CA GLU A 318 -18.36 -32.00 -1.26
C GLU A 318 -19.19 -33.15 -1.80
N GLY A 319 -18.83 -34.36 -1.37
CA GLY A 319 -19.43 -35.59 -1.88
C GLY A 319 -19.67 -36.63 -0.80
N VAL A 320 -20.80 -37.32 -0.90
CA VAL A 320 -21.15 -38.43 -0.02
C VAL A 320 -21.60 -39.65 -0.81
N ASN A 321 -21.13 -40.81 -0.37
CA ASN A 321 -21.54 -42.09 -0.93
C ASN A 321 -22.81 -42.57 -0.22
N LEU A 322 -23.89 -42.72 -0.98
CA LEU A 322 -25.17 -43.25 -0.52
C LEU A 322 -25.37 -44.67 -1.07
N ILE A 323 -25.70 -45.61 -0.19
CA ILE A 323 -26.13 -46.95 -0.58
C ILE A 323 -27.62 -47.06 -0.27
N ARG A 324 -28.43 -47.45 -1.27
CA ARG A 324 -29.84 -47.80 -1.09
C ARG A 324 -30.02 -49.29 -1.29
N LEU A 325 -30.59 -49.94 -0.28
CA LEU A 325 -30.91 -51.36 -0.34
C LEU A 325 -32.25 -51.58 -1.06
N PRO A 326 -32.47 -52.72 -1.72
CA PRO A 326 -33.81 -53.08 -2.22
C PRO A 326 -34.86 -53.09 -1.10
N ALA A 327 -36.12 -52.83 -1.44
CA ALA A 327 -37.23 -52.98 -0.51
C ALA A 327 -37.32 -54.41 0.05
N ALA A 328 -37.80 -54.55 1.29
CA ALA A 328 -37.85 -55.85 1.97
C ALA A 328 -38.91 -56.80 1.39
N ASP A 329 -39.99 -56.27 0.80
CA ASP A 329 -41.13 -57.03 0.29
C ASP A 329 -41.19 -57.00 -1.25
N LEU A 330 -40.11 -57.48 -1.89
CA LEU A 330 -40.02 -57.58 -3.34
C LEU A 330 -40.42 -58.99 -3.81
N SER A 331 -41.18 -59.06 -4.90
CA SER A 331 -41.46 -60.34 -5.54
C SER A 331 -40.17 -60.96 -6.11
N ALA A 332 -40.11 -62.29 -6.21
CA ALA A 332 -38.92 -63.01 -6.70
C ALA A 332 -38.46 -62.57 -8.10
N ASN A 333 -39.36 -62.02 -8.91
CA ASN A 333 -39.08 -61.51 -10.25
C ASN A 333 -38.47 -60.10 -10.22
N GLU A 334 -38.83 -59.28 -9.23
CA GLU A 334 -38.29 -57.93 -9.03
C GLU A 334 -36.92 -57.95 -8.35
N SER A 335 -36.69 -58.89 -7.44
CA SER A 335 -35.39 -59.07 -6.78
C SER A 335 -34.28 -59.54 -7.73
N ALA A 336 -34.62 -60.20 -8.83
CA ALA A 336 -33.65 -60.78 -9.76
C ALA A 336 -32.79 -59.74 -10.51
N ASN A 337 -33.29 -58.51 -10.64
CA ASN A 337 -32.62 -57.42 -11.37
C ASN A 337 -31.99 -56.36 -10.45
N LEU A 338 -32.02 -56.57 -9.13
CA LEU A 338 -31.53 -55.62 -8.13
C LEU A 338 -30.27 -56.14 -7.43
N PRO A 339 -29.41 -55.26 -6.90
CA PRO A 339 -28.27 -55.67 -6.09
C PRO A 339 -28.75 -56.51 -4.90
N SER A 340 -28.18 -57.71 -4.73
CA SER A 340 -28.60 -58.60 -3.65
C SER A 340 -28.16 -58.08 -2.28
N SER A 341 -29.09 -58.04 -1.32
CA SER A 341 -28.76 -57.87 0.09
C SER A 341 -28.27 -59.21 0.65
N SER A 342 -27.18 -59.20 1.41
CA SER A 342 -26.73 -60.40 2.13
C SER A 342 -27.83 -60.84 3.11
N LEU A 343 -28.30 -62.08 2.96
CA LEU A 343 -29.30 -62.71 3.84
C LEU A 343 -28.69 -63.17 5.18
N GLY A 344 -27.42 -62.84 5.46
CA GLY A 344 -26.78 -63.04 6.76
C GLY A 344 -26.54 -64.49 7.18
N MET A 345 -26.90 -65.48 6.37
CA MET A 345 -26.54 -66.86 6.65
C MET A 345 -25.14 -67.13 6.09
N ASP A 346 -24.16 -67.18 6.98
CA ASP A 346 -22.85 -67.76 6.70
C ASP A 346 -23.07 -69.13 6.05
N THR A 347 -22.66 -69.28 4.79
CA THR A 347 -22.60 -70.59 4.16
C THR A 347 -21.69 -71.46 5.02
N PRO A 348 -22.16 -72.60 5.58
CA PRO A 348 -21.31 -73.45 6.39
C PRO A 348 -20.16 -73.93 5.51
N THR A 349 -18.96 -73.46 5.80
CA THR A 349 -17.75 -73.99 5.18
C THR A 349 -17.52 -75.36 5.78
N GLU A 350 -17.77 -76.42 5.00
CA GLU A 350 -17.39 -77.76 5.43
C GLU A 350 -15.86 -77.81 5.60
N SER A 351 -15.43 -78.07 6.83
CA SER A 351 -14.02 -78.25 7.23
C SER A 351 -13.47 -79.59 6.69
N VAL A 352 -13.39 -79.72 5.38
CA VAL A 352 -12.79 -80.87 4.70
C VAL A 352 -11.47 -80.45 4.06
N GLY A 353 -10.42 -80.35 4.88
CA GLY A 353 -9.08 -80.04 4.39
C GLY A 353 -7.95 -80.26 5.40
N TRP A 354 -8.25 -80.25 6.70
CA TRP A 354 -7.21 -80.38 7.73
C TRP A 354 -6.59 -81.78 7.79
N LEU A 355 -7.38 -82.83 7.57
CA LEU A 355 -6.88 -84.21 7.55
C LEU A 355 -6.00 -84.49 6.32
N SER A 356 -6.35 -83.96 5.14
CA SER A 356 -5.53 -84.13 3.94
C SER A 356 -4.22 -83.35 4.02
N ILE A 357 -4.26 -82.13 4.56
CA ILE A 357 -3.05 -81.32 4.81
C ILE A 357 -2.14 -82.01 5.84
N GLY A 358 -2.71 -82.57 6.92
CA GLY A 358 -1.94 -83.28 7.94
C GLY A 358 -1.23 -84.53 7.40
N VAL A 359 -1.91 -85.34 6.58
CA VAL A 359 -1.33 -86.55 5.98
C VAL A 359 -0.21 -86.20 5.01
N LEU A 360 -0.37 -85.14 4.22
CA LEU A 360 0.63 -84.72 3.24
C LEU A 360 1.88 -84.14 3.92
N ALA A 361 1.70 -83.34 4.99
CA ALA A 361 2.80 -82.83 5.80
C ALA A 361 3.60 -83.96 6.47
N PHE A 362 2.93 -85.01 6.96
CA PHE A 362 3.59 -86.17 7.57
C PHE A 362 4.46 -86.92 6.55
N PHE A 363 3.94 -87.13 5.34
CA PHE A 363 4.68 -87.79 4.26
C PHE A 363 5.94 -87.02 3.86
N VAL A 364 5.83 -85.69 3.71
CA VAL A 364 6.99 -84.83 3.38
C VAL A 364 8.04 -84.90 4.49
N SER A 365 7.62 -84.89 5.76
CA SER A 365 8.54 -84.95 6.90
C SER A 365 9.32 -86.27 6.95
N ILE A 366 8.69 -87.40 6.60
CA ILE A 366 9.38 -88.70 6.50
C ILE A 366 10.41 -88.69 5.37
N VAL A 367 10.06 -88.16 4.20
CA VAL A 367 10.97 -88.11 3.04
C VAL A 367 12.21 -87.27 3.37
N VAL A 368 12.03 -86.10 4.00
CA VAL A 368 13.14 -85.24 4.43
C VAL A 368 14.04 -85.95 5.44
N PHE A 369 13.46 -86.66 6.42
CA PHE A 369 14.23 -87.40 7.41
C PHE A 369 15.10 -88.50 6.77
N VAL A 370 14.55 -89.25 5.80
CA VAL A 370 15.30 -90.31 5.09
C VAL A 370 16.44 -89.73 4.26
N VAL A 371 16.25 -88.57 3.63
CA VAL A 371 17.29 -87.89 2.85
C VAL A 371 18.42 -87.38 3.76
N LEU A 372 18.09 -86.78 4.90
CA LEU A 372 19.09 -86.23 5.83
C LEU A 372 19.90 -87.30 6.56
N VAL A 373 19.32 -88.47 6.86
CA VAL A 373 20.06 -89.57 7.52
C VAL A 373 21.04 -90.27 6.56
N ARG A 374 20.87 -90.13 5.24
CA ARG A 374 21.74 -90.76 4.24
C ARG A 374 23.04 -90.00 3.95
N ASN A 375 23.14 -88.72 4.32
CA ASN A 375 24.37 -87.93 4.18
C ASN A 375 25.08 -87.76 5.53
N LYS A 376 25.80 -88.81 5.96
CA LYS A 376 27.04 -88.66 6.73
C LYS A 376 28.14 -88.66 5.66
N GLU A 377 28.96 -87.63 5.51
CA GLU A 377 30.01 -87.19 6.44
C GLU A 377 30.26 -85.67 6.34
N PRO A 378 30.61 -84.99 7.45
CA PRO A 378 31.11 -83.62 7.40
C PRO A 378 32.60 -83.60 7.03
N GLU A 379 32.93 -82.95 5.91
CA GLU A 379 34.31 -82.62 5.55
C GLU A 379 34.86 -81.58 6.57
N ALA A 380 36.02 -81.88 7.15
CA ALA A 380 36.56 -81.16 8.30
C ALA A 380 37.11 -79.77 7.91
N LEU A 381 36.75 -78.75 8.70
CA LEU A 381 37.28 -77.39 8.63
C LEU A 381 38.79 -77.37 8.96
N GLU A 382 39.63 -76.95 8.00
CA GLU A 382 41.01 -76.57 8.28
C GLU A 382 41.05 -75.11 8.80
N LEU A 383 41.35 -74.96 10.10
CA LEU A 383 41.65 -73.66 10.73
C LEU A 383 43.17 -73.41 10.76
N PRO A 384 43.65 -72.18 10.49
CA PRO A 384 45.08 -71.88 10.49
C PRO A 384 45.73 -72.04 11.88
N ALA A 385 46.95 -72.59 11.91
CA ALA A 385 47.71 -72.84 13.12
C ALA A 385 48.11 -71.54 13.85
N LEU A 386 47.53 -71.31 15.03
CA LEU A 386 47.99 -70.31 15.99
C LEU A 386 49.14 -70.88 16.83
N GLY A 387 50.37 -70.66 16.35
CA GLY A 387 51.62 -70.63 17.12
C GLY A 387 52.20 -71.97 17.62
N PRO A 388 53.53 -72.07 17.81
CA PRO A 388 54.10 -73.02 18.75
C PRO A 388 54.08 -72.47 20.19
N THR A 389 53.73 -73.39 21.07
CA THR A 389 53.71 -73.44 22.54
C THR A 389 55.10 -73.19 23.17
N PRO A 390 55.22 -73.05 24.51
CA PRO A 390 56.15 -72.15 25.23
C PRO A 390 57.64 -72.30 24.92
#